data_AF-A0AAN7YXK5-F1
#
_entry.id   AF-A0AAN7YXK5-F1
#
_cell.length_a   1.000
_cell.length_b   1.000
_cell.length_c   1.000
_cell.angle_alpha   90.00
_cell.angle_beta   90.00
_cell.angle_gamma   90.00
#
_symmetry.space_group_name_H-M   'P 1'
#
loop_
_entity.id
_entity.type
_entity.pdbx_description
1 polymer ?
#
loop_
_entity_poly.entity_id
_entity_poly.type
_entity_poly.pdbx_seq_one_letter_code
_entity_poly.pdbx_strand_id
1 'polypeptide(L)'
;MGNYYFKQQEREMSMVEVNKERVLDVYLNVYSNSSDQSIGSKIYKQGEIEQLIGSNSGHYSIIIDRMGESTDDQHPIGLEIHLVLKDPNNSKETSFKSNSRESNSSKLVRSVKVGKALLLKTKEYVESDDFDKTYIIGKHFFQLYNNFIKDQCGGDKEWGRINNCHNFTRLCLEDLDIKWPESVSSPSDDYPFLVEKL
;
A
#
# COMPACT_ATOMS: atom_id res chain seq x y z
N MET A 1 -30.27 24.77 39.44
CA MET A 1 -30.30 25.06 37.99
C MET A 1 -28.86 25.21 37.52
N GLY A 2 -28.41 24.29 36.66
CA GLY A 2 -27.01 24.11 36.32
C GLY A 2 -26.53 25.08 35.23
N ASN A 3 -25.35 25.66 35.45
CA ASN A 3 -24.59 26.35 34.42
C ASN A 3 -23.58 25.36 33.83
N TYR A 4 -23.94 24.74 32.72
CA TYR A 4 -23.01 23.97 31.90
C TYR A 4 -22.10 24.93 31.14
N TYR A 5 -20.85 25.02 31.60
CA TYR A 5 -19.73 25.60 30.85
C TYR A 5 -19.50 24.77 29.59
N PHE A 6 -19.89 25.29 28.43
CA PHE A 6 -19.37 24.83 27.14
C PHE A 6 -17.96 25.38 26.97
N LYS A 7 -16.94 24.59 27.34
CA LYS A 7 -15.60 24.75 26.77
C LYS A 7 -15.66 24.18 25.35
N GLN A 8 -15.87 25.04 24.36
CA GLN A 8 -15.46 24.74 22.99
C GLN A 8 -13.93 24.61 23.02
N GLN A 9 -13.44 23.37 23.02
CA GLN A 9 -12.07 23.11 22.59
C GLN A 9 -12.05 23.38 21.09
N GLU A 10 -11.62 24.58 20.72
CA GLU A 10 -11.04 24.81 19.40
C GLU A 10 -9.87 23.82 19.27
N ARG A 11 -10.11 22.71 18.57
CA ARG A 11 -9.01 21.94 18.01
C ARG A 11 -8.28 22.90 17.08
N GLU A 12 -7.06 23.27 17.45
CA GLU A 12 -6.12 23.87 16.51
C GLU A 12 -6.13 22.99 15.26
N MET A 13 -6.76 23.47 14.19
CA MET A 13 -6.54 22.92 12.87
C MET A 13 -5.09 23.27 12.55
N SER A 14 -4.18 22.36 12.90
CA SER A 14 -2.84 22.33 12.35
C SER A 14 -2.99 22.49 10.84
N MET A 15 -2.68 23.68 10.32
CA MET A 15 -2.54 23.89 8.88
C MET A 15 -1.37 23.00 8.46
N VAL A 16 -1.69 21.84 7.90
CA VAL A 16 -0.68 20.99 7.26
C VAL A 16 -0.09 21.84 6.13
N GLU A 17 1.18 22.21 6.26
CA GLU A 17 1.88 22.98 5.23
C GLU A 17 2.04 22.09 4.00
N VAL A 18 1.25 22.37 2.98
CA VAL A 18 1.22 21.59 1.74
C VAL A 18 2.42 21.95 0.86
N ASN A 19 3.32 21.01 0.65
CA ASN A 19 4.41 21.17 -0.31
C ASN A 19 3.95 20.78 -1.72
N LYS A 20 3.65 21.79 -2.56
CA LYS A 20 3.19 21.58 -3.94
C LYS A 20 4.17 20.81 -4.82
N GLU A 21 5.46 20.81 -4.49
CA GLU A 21 6.47 20.02 -5.21
C GLU A 21 6.37 18.53 -4.89
N ARG A 22 5.74 18.14 -3.77
CA ARG A 22 5.55 16.74 -3.35
C ARG A 22 4.24 16.12 -3.80
N VAL A 23 3.33 16.93 -4.35
CA VAL A 23 2.07 16.44 -4.91
C VAL A 23 2.34 15.30 -5.91
N LEU A 24 1.64 14.20 -5.69
CA LEU A 24 1.73 12.94 -6.43
C LEU A 24 3.10 12.24 -6.34
N ASP A 25 3.92 12.56 -5.34
CA ASP A 25 5.08 11.71 -5.03
C ASP A 25 4.62 10.28 -4.71
N VAL A 26 5.34 9.32 -5.26
CA VAL A 26 5.07 7.89 -5.09
C VAL A 26 6.16 7.29 -4.25
N TYR A 27 5.75 6.58 -3.21
CA TYR A 27 6.66 5.86 -2.32
C TYR A 27 6.35 4.37 -2.37
N LEU A 28 7.40 3.56 -2.50
CA LEU A 28 7.33 2.11 -2.31
C LEU A 28 7.62 1.79 -0.84
N ASN A 29 6.66 1.19 -0.17
CA ASN A 29 6.82 0.75 1.20
C ASN A 29 7.20 -0.73 1.25
N VAL A 30 8.17 -1.03 2.10
CA VAL A 30 8.61 -2.39 2.41
C VAL A 30 8.35 -2.66 3.88
N TYR A 31 7.65 -3.74 4.17
CA TYR A 31 7.35 -4.15 5.54
C TYR A 31 8.13 -5.40 5.92
N SER A 32 8.35 -5.57 7.22
CA SER A 32 8.79 -6.84 7.75
C SER A 32 7.69 -7.86 7.60
N ASN A 33 8.07 -9.13 7.38
CA ASN A 33 7.12 -10.22 7.37
C ASN A 33 6.28 -10.20 8.65
N SER A 34 4.98 -10.41 8.49
CA SER A 34 4.03 -10.25 9.58
C SER A 34 4.43 -11.14 10.76
N SER A 35 4.75 -10.51 11.88
CA SER A 35 4.75 -11.11 13.23
C SER A 35 3.37 -11.60 13.68
N ASP A 36 2.41 -11.74 12.77
CA ASP A 36 1.12 -12.34 13.05
C ASP A 36 1.31 -13.85 12.93
N GLN A 37 1.72 -14.49 14.03
CA GLN A 37 1.88 -15.95 14.13
C GLN A 37 0.64 -16.70 13.60
N SER A 38 -0.55 -16.07 13.59
CA SER A 38 -1.79 -16.63 13.09
C SER A 38 -1.88 -16.71 11.54
N ILE A 39 -1.46 -15.67 10.83
CA ILE A 39 -1.36 -15.66 9.36
C ILE A 39 -0.15 -16.50 8.93
N GLY A 40 0.94 -16.34 9.70
CA GLY A 40 2.17 -17.12 9.71
C GLY A 40 2.00 -18.62 9.97
N SER A 41 0.87 -19.08 10.50
CA SER A 41 0.59 -20.51 10.72
C SER A 41 -0.50 -21.07 9.80
N LYS A 42 -1.36 -20.22 9.22
CA LYS A 42 -2.41 -20.64 8.29
C LYS A 42 -1.93 -20.84 6.86
N ILE A 43 -0.95 -20.05 6.43
CA ILE A 43 -0.32 -20.17 5.12
C ILE A 43 0.91 -21.08 5.17
N TYR A 44 1.52 -21.28 6.34
CA TYR A 44 2.85 -21.88 6.48
C TYR A 44 2.87 -23.01 7.51
N LYS A 45 3.59 -24.12 7.22
CA LYS A 45 3.85 -25.20 8.19
C LYS A 45 5.06 -24.84 9.06
N GLN A 46 4.91 -25.04 10.36
CA GLN A 46 5.95 -24.80 11.37
C GLN A 46 7.14 -25.75 11.12
N GLY A 47 8.27 -25.19 10.66
CA GLY A 47 9.51 -25.95 10.41
C GLY A 47 10.43 -25.36 9.33
N GLU A 48 9.88 -24.75 8.27
CA GLU A 48 10.68 -24.21 7.14
C GLU A 48 11.08 -22.73 7.33
N ILE A 49 10.43 -22.03 8.26
CA ILE A 49 10.53 -20.58 8.41
C ILE A 49 11.81 -20.14 9.15
N GLU A 50 12.26 -20.88 10.16
CA GLU A 50 13.32 -20.42 11.06
C GLU A 50 14.70 -20.27 10.39
N GLN A 51 14.93 -20.92 9.25
CA GLN A 51 16.18 -20.79 8.47
C GLN A 51 16.14 -19.67 7.41
N LEU A 52 14.96 -19.09 7.12
CA LEU A 52 14.79 -18.02 6.13
C LEU A 52 14.59 -16.63 6.77
N ILE A 53 14.65 -16.56 8.12
CA ILE A 53 14.64 -15.33 8.92
C ILE A 53 15.96 -14.58 8.71
N GLY A 54 16.08 -13.93 7.55
CA GLY A 54 17.26 -13.19 7.12
C GLY A 54 17.10 -12.49 5.77
N SER A 55 16.02 -12.74 5.04
CA SER A 55 15.69 -12.03 3.80
C SER A 55 14.52 -11.06 4.03
N ASN A 56 14.77 -9.76 3.79
CA ASN A 56 13.82 -8.65 3.90
C ASN A 56 12.70 -8.67 2.83
N SER A 57 12.09 -9.82 2.58
CA SER A 57 11.19 -10.05 1.46
C SER A 57 9.82 -10.50 1.97
N GLY A 58 8.76 -9.77 1.64
CA GLY A 58 7.42 -10.37 1.68
C GLY A 58 6.20 -9.46 1.73
N HIS A 59 6.35 -8.14 1.85
CA HIS A 59 5.17 -7.29 1.86
C HIS A 59 5.42 -5.87 1.37
N TYR A 60 4.63 -5.47 0.38
CA TYR A 60 4.80 -4.21 -0.34
C TYR A 60 3.47 -3.50 -0.51
N SER A 61 3.54 -2.18 -0.54
CA SER A 61 2.45 -1.29 -0.95
C SER A 61 3.06 -0.04 -1.58
N ILE A 62 2.23 0.76 -2.26
CA ILE A 62 2.63 2.13 -2.61
C ILE A 62 1.84 3.14 -1.80
N ILE A 63 2.45 4.29 -1.55
CA ILE A 63 1.77 5.49 -1.06
C ILE A 63 1.85 6.56 -2.14
N ILE A 64 0.70 7.17 -2.42
CA ILE A 64 0.60 8.37 -3.24
C ILE A 64 0.40 9.55 -2.30
N ASP A 65 1.39 10.45 -2.23
CA ASP A 65 1.26 11.72 -1.53
C ASP A 65 0.32 12.63 -2.32
N ARG A 66 -0.95 12.62 -1.93
CA ARG A 66 -2.03 13.09 -2.80
C ARG A 66 -2.17 14.60 -2.80
N MET A 67 -1.65 15.31 -1.80
CA MET A 67 -1.71 16.75 -1.70
C MET A 67 -0.35 17.38 -1.43
N GLY A 68 0.73 16.61 -1.28
CA GLY A 68 2.02 17.12 -0.82
C GLY A 68 2.07 17.24 0.70
N GLU A 69 1.37 16.34 1.40
CA GLU A 69 1.23 16.29 2.86
C GLU A 69 2.43 15.63 3.56
N SER A 70 3.28 14.89 2.83
CA SER A 70 4.47 14.32 3.45
C SER A 70 5.45 15.43 3.83
N THR A 71 6.05 15.31 5.01
CA THR A 71 7.15 16.16 5.48
C THR A 71 8.49 15.41 5.49
N ASP A 72 8.46 14.08 5.40
CA ASP A 72 9.61 13.18 5.45
C ASP A 72 9.44 12.03 4.45
N ASP A 73 10.50 11.70 3.70
CA ASP A 73 10.51 10.60 2.71
C ASP A 73 10.56 9.20 3.36
N GLN A 74 11.02 9.08 4.60
CA GLN A 74 11.05 7.82 5.35
C GLN A 74 9.67 7.44 5.89
N HIS A 75 8.83 8.45 6.13
CA HIS A 75 7.53 8.34 6.77
C HIS A 75 6.44 9.04 5.94
N PRO A 76 6.25 8.67 4.66
CA PRO A 76 5.31 9.34 3.77
C PRO A 76 3.86 9.18 4.27
N ILE A 77 3.10 10.25 4.06
CA ILE A 77 1.67 10.35 4.36
C ILE A 77 0.94 10.42 3.01
N GLY A 78 -0.21 9.78 2.94
CA GLY A 78 -1.10 9.92 1.79
C GLY A 78 -2.01 8.73 1.60
N LEU A 79 -2.36 8.42 0.35
CA LEU A 79 -3.23 7.28 0.05
C LEU A 79 -2.39 6.03 -0.17
N GLU A 80 -2.50 5.07 0.75
CA GLU A 80 -1.85 3.77 0.63
C GLU A 80 -2.69 2.85 -0.26
N ILE A 81 -2.06 2.31 -1.31
CA ILE A 81 -2.66 1.38 -2.28
C ILE A 81 -2.04 0.00 -2.06
N HIS A 82 -2.88 -0.99 -1.79
CA HIS A 82 -2.42 -2.26 -1.29
C HIS A 82 -3.33 -3.43 -1.67
N LEU A 83 -2.71 -4.58 -1.95
CA LEU A 83 -3.41 -5.86 -2.07
C LEU A 83 -3.20 -6.65 -0.79
N VAL A 84 -4.31 -7.00 -0.15
CA VAL A 84 -4.36 -7.64 1.17
C VAL A 84 -5.20 -8.91 1.11
N LEU A 85 -5.14 -9.74 2.16
CA LEU A 85 -6.16 -10.76 2.38
C LEU A 85 -7.46 -10.13 2.87
N LYS A 86 -8.60 -10.56 2.31
CA LYS A 86 -9.93 -10.04 2.65
C LYS A 86 -10.29 -10.28 4.12
N ASP A 87 -10.00 -11.48 4.60
CA ASP A 87 -10.06 -11.84 6.01
C ASP A 87 -8.81 -12.69 6.31
N PRO A 88 -7.74 -12.10 6.85
CA PRO A 88 -6.49 -12.81 7.10
C PRO A 88 -6.63 -14.03 8.02
N ASN A 89 -7.71 -14.10 8.80
CA ASN A 89 -7.97 -15.22 9.68
C ASN A 89 -8.79 -16.33 9.04
N ASN A 90 -9.63 -16.02 8.07
CA ASN A 90 -10.62 -17.00 7.58
C ASN A 90 -10.61 -17.19 6.07
N SER A 91 -9.79 -16.44 5.33
CA SER A 91 -9.80 -16.44 3.88
C SER A 91 -8.40 -16.37 3.29
N LYS A 92 -8.24 -17.08 2.16
CA LYS A 92 -7.09 -16.93 1.26
C LYS A 92 -7.39 -15.95 0.13
N GLU A 93 -8.61 -15.44 0.02
CA GLU A 93 -8.98 -14.47 -1.00
C GLU A 93 -8.30 -13.12 -0.75
N THR A 94 -7.84 -12.52 -1.82
CA THR A 94 -7.29 -11.18 -1.85
C THR A 94 -8.37 -10.13 -2.04
N SER A 95 -8.08 -8.93 -1.57
CA SER A 95 -8.89 -7.74 -1.80
C SER A 95 -8.01 -6.54 -2.02
N PHE A 96 -8.55 -5.57 -2.74
CA PHE A 96 -7.99 -4.23 -2.86
C PHE A 96 -8.28 -3.41 -1.60
N LYS A 97 -7.28 -2.65 -1.14
CA LYS A 97 -7.40 -1.69 -0.06
C LYS A 97 -6.77 -0.37 -0.45
N SER A 98 -7.51 0.71 -0.26
CA SER A 98 -7.04 2.09 -0.42
C SER A 98 -7.43 2.91 0.81
N ASN A 99 -6.46 3.21 1.67
CA ASN A 99 -6.72 3.92 2.91
C ASN A 99 -5.78 5.11 3.07
N SER A 100 -6.30 6.23 3.61
CA SER A 100 -5.45 7.32 4.09
C SER A 100 -4.52 6.77 5.17
N ARG A 101 -3.22 7.03 5.00
CA ARG A 101 -2.18 6.71 5.95
C ARG A 101 -1.66 7.99 6.56
N GLU A 102 -2.02 8.20 7.82
CA GLU A 102 -1.59 9.34 8.63
C GLU A 102 -0.50 8.97 9.65
N SER A 103 -0.24 7.67 9.82
CA SER A 103 0.76 7.15 10.74
C SER A 103 1.39 5.87 10.20
N ASN A 104 2.60 5.56 10.67
CA ASN A 104 3.35 4.40 10.20
C ASN A 104 3.04 3.15 11.01
N SER A 105 2.93 2.05 10.28
CA SER A 105 2.91 0.72 10.89
C SER A 105 4.25 0.45 11.60
N SER A 106 4.21 -0.17 12.77
CA SER A 106 5.41 -0.68 13.45
C SER A 106 6.14 -1.76 12.65
N LYS A 107 5.51 -2.28 11.59
CA LYS A 107 6.09 -3.25 10.65
C LYS A 107 6.75 -2.59 9.45
N LEU A 108 6.63 -1.28 9.26
CA LEU A 108 7.31 -0.58 8.16
C LEU A 108 8.82 -0.70 8.40
N VAL A 109 9.52 -1.33 7.45
CA VAL A 109 10.98 -1.44 7.48
C VAL A 109 11.61 -0.22 6.82
N ARG A 110 11.07 0.18 5.67
CA ARG A 110 11.50 1.38 4.95
C ARG A 110 10.48 1.84 3.92
N SER A 111 10.58 3.11 3.58
CA SER A 111 9.88 3.75 2.46
C SER A 111 10.93 4.27 1.47
N VAL A 112 10.68 4.13 0.17
CA VAL A 112 11.56 4.62 -0.89
C VAL A 112 10.73 5.48 -1.82
N LYS A 113 11.09 6.76 -2.00
CA LYS A 113 10.50 7.58 -3.06
C LYS A 113 10.95 7.04 -4.42
N VAL A 114 9.99 6.65 -5.25
CA VAL A 114 10.24 5.97 -6.53
C VAL A 114 9.88 6.80 -7.76
N GLY A 115 9.10 7.87 -7.60
CA GLY A 115 8.75 8.75 -8.72
C GLY A 115 7.56 9.65 -8.42
N LYS A 116 6.87 10.05 -9.49
CA LYS A 116 5.64 10.84 -9.43
C LYS A 116 4.55 10.22 -10.29
N ALA A 117 3.33 10.14 -9.76
CA ALA A 117 2.15 9.62 -10.45
C ALA A 117 1.53 10.69 -11.38
N LEU A 118 2.33 11.27 -12.29
CA LEU A 118 1.89 12.39 -13.13
C LEU A 118 0.71 12.05 -14.05
N LEU A 119 0.56 10.78 -14.41
CA LEU A 119 -0.59 10.28 -15.19
C LEU A 119 -1.93 10.49 -14.47
N LEU A 120 -1.91 10.55 -13.13
CA LEU A 120 -3.10 10.81 -12.32
C LEU A 120 -3.45 12.30 -12.21
N LYS A 121 -2.59 13.20 -12.71
CA LYS A 121 -2.83 14.65 -12.70
C LYS A 121 -3.76 15.08 -13.84
N THR A 122 -4.94 14.47 -13.88
CA THR A 122 -5.99 14.81 -14.84
C THR A 122 -6.61 16.17 -14.50
N LYS A 123 -7.37 16.74 -15.44
CA LYS A 123 -8.17 17.96 -15.17
C LYS A 123 -9.10 17.76 -13.96
N GLU A 124 -9.78 16.62 -13.91
CA GLU A 124 -10.66 16.21 -12.81
C GLU A 124 -9.92 16.27 -11.47
N TYR A 125 -8.72 15.67 -11.39
CA TYR A 125 -7.91 15.69 -10.18
C TYR A 125 -7.44 17.11 -9.79
N VAL A 126 -7.06 17.95 -10.76
CA VAL A 126 -6.57 19.30 -10.46
C VAL A 126 -7.68 20.20 -9.90
N GLU A 127 -8.89 20.08 -10.44
CA GLU A 127 -10.04 20.90 -10.08
C GLU A 127 -10.78 20.40 -8.83
N SER A 128 -10.47 19.20 -8.34
CA SER A 128 -11.22 18.55 -7.26
C SER A 128 -10.69 18.87 -5.85
N ASP A 129 -11.56 18.68 -4.86
CA ASP A 129 -11.21 18.75 -3.44
C ASP A 129 -10.45 17.50 -2.96
N ASP A 130 -10.09 17.44 -1.68
CA ASP A 130 -9.30 16.32 -1.12
C ASP A 130 -10.05 14.99 -1.12
N PHE A 131 -11.36 15.01 -0.84
CA PHE A 131 -12.19 13.82 -0.82
C PHE A 131 -12.29 13.22 -2.23
N ASP A 132 -12.53 14.08 -3.21
CA ASP A 132 -12.60 13.70 -4.61
C ASP A 132 -11.25 13.21 -5.13
N LYS A 133 -10.12 13.83 -4.74
CA LYS A 133 -8.77 13.32 -5.10
C LYS A 133 -8.53 11.92 -4.57
N THR A 134 -8.94 11.65 -3.33
CA THR A 134 -8.86 10.32 -2.73
C THR A 134 -9.68 9.31 -3.54
N TYR A 135 -10.91 9.69 -3.92
CA TYR A 135 -11.78 8.86 -4.72
C TYR A 135 -11.20 8.60 -6.13
N ILE A 136 -10.67 9.62 -6.81
CA ILE A 136 -10.07 9.50 -8.14
C ILE A 136 -8.89 8.51 -8.13
N ILE A 137 -7.94 8.70 -7.21
CA ILE A 137 -6.78 7.81 -7.10
C ILE A 137 -7.23 6.40 -6.71
N GLY A 138 -8.10 6.26 -5.70
CA GLY A 138 -8.58 4.96 -5.24
C GLY A 138 -9.35 4.20 -6.32
N LYS A 139 -10.19 4.89 -7.09
CA LYS A 139 -10.95 4.31 -8.22
C LYS A 139 -10.03 3.83 -9.34
N HIS A 140 -9.00 4.61 -9.68
CA HIS A 140 -8.00 4.23 -10.68
C HIS A 140 -7.35 2.89 -10.33
N PHE A 141 -6.81 2.78 -9.12
CA PHE A 141 -6.14 1.54 -8.69
C PHE A 141 -7.10 0.38 -8.41
N PHE A 142 -8.35 0.67 -8.04
CA PHE A 142 -9.37 -0.37 -7.94
C PHE A 142 -9.71 -0.97 -9.31
N GLN A 143 -9.78 -0.14 -10.37
CA GLN A 143 -9.94 -0.62 -11.74
C GLN A 143 -8.72 -1.45 -12.18
N LEU A 144 -7.50 -0.98 -11.87
CA LEU A 144 -6.27 -1.73 -12.12
C LEU A 144 -6.28 -3.10 -11.42
N TYR A 145 -6.73 -3.16 -10.15
CA TYR A 145 -6.91 -4.43 -9.43
C TYR A 145 -7.89 -5.37 -10.12
N ASN A 146 -9.05 -4.88 -10.58
CA ASN A 146 -10.01 -5.74 -11.26
C ASN A 146 -9.45 -6.30 -12.57
N ASN A 147 -8.71 -5.49 -13.33
CA ASN A 147 -8.02 -5.92 -14.55
C ASN A 147 -6.91 -6.92 -14.23
N PHE A 148 -6.11 -6.68 -13.19
CA PHE A 148 -5.08 -7.60 -12.71
C PHE A 148 -5.65 -8.99 -12.39
N ILE A 149 -6.73 -9.05 -11.59
CA ILE A 149 -7.39 -10.32 -11.25
C ILE A 149 -7.92 -11.01 -12.50
N LYS A 150 -8.56 -10.28 -13.41
CA LYS A 150 -9.16 -10.85 -14.61
C LYS A 150 -8.12 -11.35 -15.61
N ASP A 151 -7.15 -10.50 -15.93
CA ASP A 151 -6.27 -10.67 -17.09
C ASP A 151 -4.97 -11.38 -16.74
N GLN A 152 -4.42 -11.17 -15.54
CA GLN A 152 -3.16 -11.80 -15.10
C GLN A 152 -3.40 -13.01 -14.18
N CYS A 153 -4.42 -12.96 -13.32
CA CYS A 153 -4.75 -14.06 -12.40
C CYS A 153 -5.81 -15.03 -12.96
N GLY A 154 -6.33 -14.82 -14.17
CA GLY A 154 -7.34 -15.68 -14.78
C GLY A 154 -8.67 -15.72 -14.01
N GLY A 155 -8.96 -14.68 -13.23
CA GLY A 155 -10.11 -14.62 -12.31
C GLY A 155 -9.85 -15.21 -10.93
N ASP A 156 -8.70 -15.84 -10.68
CA ASP A 156 -8.35 -16.38 -9.37
C ASP A 156 -8.05 -15.24 -8.38
N LYS A 157 -8.78 -15.25 -7.26
CA LYS A 157 -8.64 -14.30 -6.17
C LYS A 157 -7.88 -14.88 -4.99
N GLU A 158 -7.46 -16.14 -5.02
CA GLU A 158 -6.66 -16.70 -3.94
C GLU A 158 -5.24 -16.10 -3.96
N TRP A 159 -4.70 -15.82 -2.77
CA TRP A 159 -3.32 -15.38 -2.63
C TRP A 159 -2.37 -16.47 -3.14
N GLY A 160 -1.43 -16.09 -4.00
CA GLY A 160 -0.51 -17.05 -4.60
C GLY A 160 0.63 -16.41 -5.40
N ARG A 161 1.23 -17.20 -6.28
CA ARG A 161 2.42 -16.81 -7.07
C ARG A 161 2.20 -15.57 -7.92
N ILE A 162 1.02 -15.48 -8.56
CA ILE A 162 0.67 -14.35 -9.41
C ILE A 162 -0.06 -13.30 -8.55
N ASN A 163 -1.14 -13.70 -7.88
CA ASN A 163 -1.96 -12.84 -7.06
C ASN A 163 -1.37 -12.59 -5.66
N ASN A 164 -0.49 -11.60 -5.53
CA ASN A 164 0.07 -11.17 -4.25
C ASN A 164 0.42 -9.68 -4.27
N CYS A 165 0.73 -9.14 -3.08
CA CYS A 165 1.04 -7.72 -2.92
C CYS A 165 2.27 -7.27 -3.71
N HIS A 166 3.32 -8.08 -3.85
CA HIS A 166 4.52 -7.71 -4.59
C HIS A 166 4.20 -7.48 -6.08
N ASN A 167 3.55 -8.46 -6.72
CA ASN A 167 3.22 -8.37 -8.14
C ASN A 167 2.22 -7.25 -8.43
N PHE A 168 1.23 -7.07 -7.55
CA PHE A 168 0.28 -5.97 -7.70
C PHE A 168 0.95 -4.61 -7.49
N THR A 169 1.82 -4.46 -6.49
CA THR A 169 2.62 -3.24 -6.29
C THR A 169 3.49 -2.94 -7.50
N ARG A 170 4.15 -3.96 -8.08
CA ARG A 170 4.92 -3.80 -9.31
C ARG A 170 4.05 -3.32 -10.47
N LEU A 171 2.88 -3.93 -10.66
CA LEU A 171 1.91 -3.50 -11.67
C LEU A 171 1.47 -2.05 -11.46
N CYS A 172 1.23 -1.62 -10.22
CA CYS A 172 0.90 -0.23 -9.93
C CYS A 172 2.03 0.74 -10.33
N LEU A 173 3.29 0.37 -10.14
CA LEU A 173 4.42 1.20 -10.57
C LEU A 173 4.54 1.23 -12.10
N GLU A 174 4.39 0.09 -12.76
CA GLU A 174 4.40 -0.01 -14.23
C GLU A 174 3.28 0.82 -14.88
N ASP A 175 2.07 0.77 -14.32
CA ASP A 175 0.92 1.57 -14.77
C ASP A 175 1.16 3.09 -14.63
N LEU A 176 2.03 3.49 -13.70
CA LEU A 176 2.44 4.88 -13.50
C LEU A 176 3.69 5.29 -14.31
N ASP A 177 4.24 4.40 -15.15
CA ASP A 177 5.53 4.57 -15.83
C ASP A 177 6.71 4.79 -14.86
N ILE A 178 6.64 4.16 -13.69
CA ILE A 178 7.66 4.20 -12.65
C ILE A 178 8.40 2.86 -12.61
N LYS A 179 9.73 2.91 -12.72
CA LYS A 179 10.57 1.71 -12.60
C LYS A 179 10.65 1.23 -11.16
N TRP A 180 10.70 -0.08 -10.99
CA TRP A 180 11.05 -0.68 -9.71
C TRP A 180 12.44 -0.20 -9.26
N PRO A 181 12.62 0.27 -8.01
CA PRO A 181 13.89 0.83 -7.57
C PRO A 181 14.95 -0.26 -7.37
N GLU A 182 16.16 -0.06 -7.91
CA GLU A 182 17.30 -0.98 -7.76
C GLU A 182 17.72 -1.16 -6.28
N SER A 183 17.46 -0.16 -5.44
CA SER A 183 17.72 -0.20 -4.00
C SER A 183 16.78 -1.15 -3.24
N VAL A 184 15.72 -1.63 -3.89
CA VAL A 184 14.82 -2.66 -3.38
C VAL A 184 15.03 -3.91 -4.19
N SER A 185 15.74 -4.88 -3.60
CA SER A 185 15.80 -6.23 -4.13
C SER A 185 14.38 -6.68 -4.45
N SER A 186 14.12 -6.94 -5.73
CA SER A 186 12.98 -7.76 -6.09
C SER A 186 13.15 -9.08 -5.32
N PRO A 187 12.10 -9.62 -4.68
CA PRO A 187 12.20 -10.94 -4.11
C PRO A 187 12.81 -11.88 -5.16
N SER A 188 13.72 -12.75 -4.70
CA SER A 188 14.29 -13.80 -5.55
C SER A 188 13.18 -14.54 -6.28
N ASP A 189 13.48 -15.17 -7.43
CA ASP A 189 12.58 -16.13 -8.07
C ASP A 189 12.05 -17.17 -7.06
N ASP A 190 12.83 -17.41 -6.00
CA ASP A 190 12.45 -18.03 -4.74
C ASP A 190 11.76 -17.03 -3.80
N TYR A 191 10.61 -16.48 -4.17
CA TYR A 191 9.76 -15.82 -3.18
C TYR A 191 9.27 -16.95 -2.27
N PRO A 192 9.65 -17.01 -0.99
CA PRO A 192 9.41 -18.20 -0.16
C PRO A 192 7.92 -18.48 0.10
N PHE A 193 7.04 -17.65 -0.47
CA PHE A 193 5.59 -17.68 -0.35
C PHE A 193 4.89 -18.05 -1.67
N LEU A 194 5.65 -18.48 -2.68
CA LEU A 194 5.13 -19.11 -3.89
C LEU A 194 4.65 -20.52 -3.53
N VAL A 195 3.36 -20.66 -3.23
CA VAL A 195 2.78 -22.01 -3.14
C VAL A 195 2.80 -22.60 -4.55
N GLU A 196 3.70 -23.56 -4.80
CA GLU A 196 3.62 -24.41 -5.97
C GLU A 196 2.34 -25.26 -5.87
N LYS A 197 1.42 -25.06 -6.81
CA LYS A 197 0.44 -26.12 -7.12
C LYS A 197 1.15 -27.10 -8.05
N LEU A 198 1.45 -28.30 -7.54
CA LEU A 198 1.69 -29.50 -8.35
C LEU A 198 0.40 -29.89 -9.08
#